data_AF-A0A024HFM8-F1
#
_entry.id   AF-A0A024HFM8-F1
#
_cell.length_a   1.000
_cell.length_b   1.000
_cell.length_c   1.000
_cell.angle_alpha   90.00
_cell.angle_beta   90.00
_cell.angle_gamma   90.00
#
_symmetry.space_group_name_H-M   'P 1'
#
loop_
_entity.id
_entity.type
_entity.pdbx_description
1 polymer ?
#
loop_
_entity_poly.entity_id
_entity_poly.type
_entity_poly.pdbx_seq_one_letter_code
_entity_poly.pdbx_strand_id
1 'polypeptide(L)'
;MQFDIWTQSLLTAMNTLWGKLAGFIPNLLGALVVVLLGFIVAKLLDALLSKLLAKLGLDRLMAGTGLTKLLSRAGVQVPVSTLVGKIVYWFVLLVFLVSAAESLGLQRVSATLDMLALYLPKVFGAALVLIVGVLLAQLVNGLVRGAADGVGLEYSNGLGRLAQWLVIIISISVAIGQLEVKTDLLNYIIAIVLITVGLAAALALGLGSRDIAGQIIAGIYVRELYQVGQQVKVEDVEGIIEEIGTIKTILMTEEGELVSIANRVLLDSRVTSR
;
A
#
# COMPACT_ATOMS: atom_id res chain seq x y z
N MET A 1 -62.68 8.65 49.93
CA MET A 1 -62.04 9.54 48.94
C MET A 1 -60.61 9.15 48.54
N GLN A 2 -59.99 8.10 49.11
CA GLN A 2 -58.62 7.69 48.73
C GLN A 2 -58.58 6.64 47.59
N PHE A 3 -59.70 5.95 47.34
CA PHE A 3 -59.81 4.95 46.28
C PHE A 3 -59.85 5.55 44.85
N ASP A 4 -60.29 6.80 44.69
CA ASP A 4 -60.35 7.48 43.37
C ASP A 4 -58.98 7.85 42.81
N ILE A 5 -57.99 8.11 43.68
CA ILE A 5 -56.65 8.53 43.24
C ILE A 5 -55.92 7.35 42.58
N TRP A 6 -56.06 6.14 43.15
CA TRP A 6 -55.46 4.92 42.60
C TRP A 6 -56.11 4.49 41.29
N THR A 7 -57.44 4.58 41.17
CA THR A 7 -58.15 4.24 39.92
C THR A 7 -57.81 5.25 38.82
N GLN A 8 -57.77 6.55 39.12
CA GLN A 8 -57.33 7.55 38.13
C GLN A 8 -55.87 7.38 37.72
N SER A 9 -54.97 7.02 38.64
CA SER A 9 -53.57 6.73 38.31
C SER A 9 -53.45 5.51 37.40
N LEU A 10 -54.19 4.44 37.69
CA LEU A 10 -54.21 3.22 36.89
C LEU A 10 -54.80 3.46 35.49
N LEU A 11 -55.91 4.18 35.41
CA LEU A 11 -56.54 4.54 34.13
C LEU A 11 -55.63 5.43 33.29
N THR A 12 -54.93 6.38 33.92
CA THR A 12 -53.94 7.24 33.23
C THR A 12 -52.75 6.42 32.73
N ALA A 13 -52.23 5.50 33.55
CA ALA A 13 -51.17 4.59 33.15
C ALA A 13 -51.60 3.67 32.00
N MET A 14 -52.80 3.08 32.07
CA MET A 14 -53.36 2.24 31.01
C MET A 14 -53.57 3.03 29.72
N ASN A 15 -54.14 4.24 29.78
CA ASN A 15 -54.37 5.07 28.60
C ASN A 15 -53.03 5.51 27.97
N THR A 16 -52.01 5.79 28.79
CA THR A 16 -50.67 6.10 28.31
C THR A 16 -50.02 4.90 27.63
N LEU A 17 -50.15 3.70 28.19
CA LEU A 17 -49.65 2.46 27.58
C LEU A 17 -50.40 2.14 26.28
N TRP A 18 -51.73 2.29 26.28
CA TRP A 18 -52.57 2.07 25.10
C TRP A 18 -52.26 3.07 23.98
N GLY A 19 -52.06 4.35 24.31
CA GLY A 19 -51.64 5.37 23.35
C GLY A 19 -50.27 5.06 22.73
N LYS A 20 -49.31 4.58 23.53
CA LYS A 20 -48.01 4.13 23.02
C LYS A 20 -48.12 2.91 22.11
N LEU A 21 -48.97 1.93 22.47
CA LEU A 21 -49.24 0.74 21.65
C LEU A 21 -49.94 1.10 20.33
N ALA A 22 -50.95 1.97 20.38
CA ALA A 22 -51.67 2.44 19.19
C ALA A 22 -50.76 3.21 18.23
N GLY A 23 -49.86 4.04 18.75
CA GLY A 23 -48.84 4.75 17.95
C GLY A 23 -47.72 3.84 17.44
N PHE A 24 -47.45 2.71 18.10
CA PHE A 24 -46.42 1.77 17.68
C PHE A 24 -46.78 1.04 16.38
N ILE A 25 -48.05 0.71 16.14
CA ILE A 25 -48.47 -0.05 14.95
C ILE A 25 -48.19 0.72 13.63
N PRO A 26 -48.61 2.01 13.47
CA PRO A 26 -48.26 2.79 12.28
C PRO A 26 -46.74 2.96 12.12
N ASN A 27 -46.02 3.21 13.21
CA ASN A 27 -44.57 3.35 13.20
C ASN A 27 -43.86 2.05 12.80
N LEU A 28 -44.39 0.90 13.21
CA LEU A 28 -43.88 -0.41 12.82
C LEU A 28 -44.07 -0.67 11.33
N LEU A 29 -45.23 -0.31 10.77
CA LEU A 29 -45.46 -0.40 9.33
C LEU A 29 -44.51 0.53 8.56
N GLY A 30 -44.32 1.77 9.02
CA GLY A 30 -43.37 2.71 8.43
C GLY A 30 -41.95 2.17 8.44
N ALA A 31 -41.48 1.67 9.60
CA ALA A 31 -40.16 1.06 9.75
C ALA A 31 -39.98 -0.16 8.84
N LEU A 32 -41.00 -1.01 8.70
CA LEU A 32 -40.96 -2.17 7.81
C LEU A 32 -40.78 -1.75 6.35
N VAL A 33 -41.51 -0.72 5.89
CA VAL A 33 -41.36 -0.17 4.54
C VAL A 33 -39.94 0.37 4.34
N VAL A 34 -39.39 1.10 5.31
CA VAL A 34 -38.02 1.62 5.26
C VAL A 34 -37.00 0.48 5.13
N VAL A 35 -37.12 -0.58 5.92
CA VAL A 35 -36.21 -1.75 5.83
C VAL A 35 -36.34 -2.45 4.47
N LEU A 36 -37.57 -2.62 3.97
CA LEU A 36 -37.80 -3.24 2.65
C LEU A 36 -37.17 -2.41 1.53
N LEU A 37 -37.34 -1.09 1.55
CA LEU A 37 -36.67 -0.19 0.61
C LEU A 37 -35.16 -0.28 0.72
N GLY A 38 -34.62 -0.27 1.95
CA GLY A 38 -33.21 -0.42 2.21
C GLY A 38 -32.62 -1.71 1.64
N PHE A 39 -33.32 -2.83 1.82
CA PHE A 39 -32.92 -4.12 1.25
C PHE A 39 -32.84 -4.08 -0.28
N ILE A 40 -33.84 -3.48 -0.94
CA ILE A 40 -33.86 -3.33 -2.41
C ILE A 40 -32.69 -2.47 -2.88
N VAL A 41 -32.49 -1.30 -2.28
CA VAL A 41 -31.41 -0.37 -2.64
C VAL A 41 -30.04 -0.99 -2.38
N ALA A 42 -29.84 -1.63 -1.23
CA ALA A 42 -28.59 -2.31 -0.88
C ALA A 42 -28.25 -3.42 -1.88
N LYS A 43 -29.22 -4.25 -2.27
CA LYS A 43 -29.03 -5.33 -3.23
C LYS A 43 -28.72 -4.81 -4.63
N LEU A 44 -29.36 -3.71 -5.04
CA LEU A 44 -29.07 -3.05 -6.30
C LEU A 44 -27.63 -2.52 -6.34
N LEU A 45 -27.20 -1.84 -5.27
CA LEU A 45 -25.85 -1.28 -5.16
C LEU A 45 -24.78 -2.37 -5.12
N ASP A 46 -25.01 -3.46 -4.37
CA ASP A 46 -24.13 -4.65 -4.38
C ASP A 46 -23.94 -5.17 -5.81
N ALA A 47 -25.06 -5.44 -6.50
CA ALA A 47 -25.02 -6.01 -7.84
C ALA A 47 -24.31 -5.07 -8.84
N LEU A 48 -24.56 -3.77 -8.74
CA LEU A 48 -23.97 -2.77 -9.62
C LEU A 48 -22.47 -2.62 -9.37
N LEU A 49 -22.06 -2.43 -8.11
CA LEU A 49 -20.64 -2.25 -7.76
C LEU A 49 -19.82 -3.52 -7.99
N SER A 50 -20.33 -4.69 -7.57
CA SER A 50 -19.67 -5.97 -7.80
C SER A 50 -19.41 -6.19 -9.29
N LYS A 51 -20.42 -5.95 -10.14
CA LYS A 51 -20.28 -6.10 -11.60
C LYS A 51 -19.34 -5.07 -12.21
N LEU A 52 -19.43 -3.80 -11.79
CA LEU A 52 -18.54 -2.75 -12.30
C LEU A 52 -17.08 -3.05 -11.96
N LEU A 53 -16.78 -3.39 -10.70
CA LEU A 53 -15.42 -3.71 -10.26
C LEU A 53 -14.88 -4.98 -10.94
N ALA A 54 -15.71 -6.01 -11.11
CA ALA A 54 -15.34 -7.20 -11.86
C ALA A 54 -15.04 -6.86 -13.34
N LYS A 55 -15.87 -5.99 -13.96
CA LYS A 55 -15.69 -5.55 -15.36
C LYS A 55 -14.44 -4.69 -15.54
N LEU A 56 -14.08 -3.89 -14.53
CA LEU A 56 -12.81 -3.15 -14.49
C LEU A 56 -11.58 -4.06 -14.31
N GLY A 57 -11.80 -5.36 -14.07
CA GLY A 57 -10.73 -6.34 -13.98
C GLY A 57 -10.05 -6.40 -12.61
N LEU A 58 -10.69 -5.87 -11.55
CA LEU A 58 -10.13 -5.91 -10.19
C LEU A 58 -9.75 -7.34 -9.77
N ASP A 59 -10.59 -8.32 -10.07
CA ASP A 59 -10.33 -9.71 -9.70
C ASP A 59 -9.11 -10.29 -10.41
N ARG A 60 -8.86 -9.90 -11.67
CA ARG A 60 -7.68 -10.32 -12.43
C ARG A 60 -6.41 -9.71 -11.88
N LEU A 61 -6.44 -8.41 -11.56
CA LEU A 61 -5.30 -7.72 -10.95
C LEU A 61 -4.96 -8.36 -9.60
N MET A 62 -5.97 -8.65 -8.78
CA MET A 62 -5.81 -9.24 -7.46
C MET A 62 -5.37 -10.71 -7.49
N ALA A 63 -5.73 -11.48 -8.51
CA ALA A 63 -5.28 -12.88 -8.66
C ALA A 63 -3.75 -13.02 -8.75
N GLY A 64 -3.06 -12.03 -9.35
CA GLY A 64 -1.59 -12.03 -9.48
C GLY A 64 -0.83 -11.65 -8.20
N THR A 65 -1.53 -11.22 -7.13
CA THR A 65 -0.91 -10.68 -5.91
C THR A 65 -0.62 -11.73 -4.84
N GLY A 66 -1.20 -12.93 -4.99
CA GLY A 66 -1.26 -13.92 -3.91
C GLY A 66 -2.25 -13.58 -2.79
N LEU A 67 -2.89 -12.39 -2.79
CA LEU A 67 -3.93 -12.02 -1.84
C LEU A 67 -5.12 -12.98 -1.92
N THR A 68 -5.49 -13.43 -3.11
CA THR A 68 -6.52 -14.46 -3.30
C THR A 68 -6.18 -15.75 -2.56
N LYS A 69 -4.89 -16.14 -2.50
CA LYS A 69 -4.43 -17.30 -1.70
C LYS A 69 -4.51 -17.02 -0.20
N LEU A 70 -4.17 -15.81 0.24
CA LEU A 70 -4.30 -15.41 1.65
C LEU A 70 -5.76 -15.40 2.11
N LEU A 71 -6.66 -14.83 1.30
CA LEU A 71 -8.10 -14.83 1.55
C LEU A 71 -8.67 -16.25 1.56
N SER A 72 -8.26 -17.08 0.60
CA SER A 72 -8.68 -18.50 0.55
C SER A 72 -8.22 -19.27 1.80
N ARG A 73 -7.01 -19.00 2.32
CA ARG A 73 -6.53 -19.57 3.59
C ARG A 73 -7.35 -19.11 4.79
N ALA A 74 -7.91 -17.89 4.75
CA ALA A 74 -8.83 -17.37 5.75
C ALA A 74 -10.28 -17.87 5.56
N GLY A 75 -10.53 -18.80 4.62
CA GLY A 75 -11.87 -19.34 4.33
C GLY A 75 -12.73 -18.47 3.40
N VAL A 76 -12.17 -17.39 2.86
CA VAL A 76 -12.88 -16.46 1.97
C VAL A 76 -12.59 -16.81 0.52
N GLN A 77 -13.53 -17.50 -0.14
CA GLN A 77 -13.39 -17.96 -1.53
C GLN A 77 -14.12 -17.07 -2.56
N VAL A 78 -14.57 -15.89 -2.15
CA VAL A 78 -15.27 -14.96 -3.02
C VAL A 78 -14.32 -13.95 -3.68
N PRO A 79 -14.59 -13.50 -4.91
CA PRO A 79 -13.79 -12.47 -5.58
C PRO A 79 -13.77 -11.16 -4.79
N VAL A 80 -12.68 -10.40 -4.91
CA VAL A 80 -12.51 -9.12 -4.20
C VAL A 80 -13.57 -8.11 -4.65
N SER A 81 -13.96 -8.11 -5.93
CA SER A 81 -15.07 -7.30 -6.44
C SER A 81 -16.38 -7.54 -5.69
N THR A 82 -16.68 -8.81 -5.39
CA THR A 82 -17.90 -9.22 -4.67
C THR A 82 -17.81 -8.88 -3.19
N LEU A 83 -16.63 -8.99 -2.57
CA LEU A 83 -16.43 -8.55 -1.19
C LEU A 83 -16.75 -7.07 -1.02
N VAL A 84 -16.27 -6.23 -1.93
CA VAL A 84 -16.54 -4.78 -1.90
C VAL A 84 -18.04 -4.50 -2.04
N GLY A 85 -18.73 -5.16 -2.98
CA GLY A 85 -20.19 -5.03 -3.12
C GLY A 85 -20.96 -5.47 -1.87
N LYS A 86 -20.53 -6.57 -1.22
CA LYS A 86 -21.12 -7.02 0.05
C LYS A 86 -20.88 -6.06 1.21
N ILE A 87 -19.72 -5.41 1.29
CA ILE A 87 -19.47 -4.37 2.29
C ILE A 87 -20.46 -3.21 2.09
N VAL A 88 -20.65 -2.77 0.85
CA VAL A 88 -21.61 -1.69 0.54
C VAL A 88 -23.06 -2.12 0.79
N TYR A 89 -23.42 -3.37 0.50
CA TYR A 89 -24.73 -3.93 0.86
C TYR A 89 -25.03 -3.76 2.35
N TRP A 90 -24.11 -4.23 3.20
CA TRP A 90 -24.28 -4.15 4.65
C TRP A 90 -24.29 -2.70 5.14
N PHE A 91 -23.49 -1.83 4.52
CA PHE A 91 -23.52 -0.39 4.83
C PHE A 91 -24.88 0.24 4.61
N VAL A 92 -25.40 0.09 3.39
CA VAL A 92 -26.67 0.69 3.01
C VAL A 92 -27.78 0.10 3.89
N LEU A 93 -27.81 -1.22 4.06
CA LEU A 93 -28.79 -1.86 4.93
C LEU A 93 -28.75 -1.33 6.37
N LEU A 94 -27.55 -1.12 6.93
CA LEU A 94 -27.37 -0.59 8.27
C LEU A 94 -27.92 0.84 8.39
N VAL A 95 -27.67 1.71 7.40
CA VAL A 95 -28.21 3.09 7.38
C VAL A 95 -29.74 3.07 7.40
N PHE A 96 -30.37 2.24 6.57
CA PHE A 96 -31.84 2.09 6.60
C PHE A 96 -32.34 1.48 7.92
N LEU A 97 -31.56 0.61 8.55
CA LEU A 97 -31.90 0.04 9.85
C LEU A 97 -31.85 1.08 10.97
N VAL A 98 -30.90 2.02 10.93
CA VAL A 98 -30.86 3.18 11.83
C VAL A 98 -32.16 3.97 11.69
N SER A 99 -32.54 4.37 10.46
CA SER A 99 -33.79 5.11 10.22
C SER A 99 -35.04 4.36 10.66
N ALA A 100 -35.08 3.04 10.47
CA ALA A 100 -36.18 2.20 10.95
C ALA A 100 -36.26 2.15 12.48
N ALA A 101 -35.12 2.03 13.16
CA ALA A 101 -35.05 2.06 14.62
C ALA A 101 -35.46 3.42 15.21
N GLU A 102 -35.10 4.52 14.54
CA GLU A 102 -35.54 5.87 14.90
C GLU A 102 -37.06 6.04 14.75
N SER A 103 -37.63 5.57 13.64
CA SER A 103 -39.08 5.59 13.40
C SER A 103 -39.87 4.80 14.46
N LEU A 104 -39.28 3.74 15.02
CA LEU A 104 -39.86 2.97 16.12
C LEU A 104 -39.70 3.63 17.49
N GLY A 105 -38.97 4.75 17.57
CA GLY A 105 -38.65 5.42 18.83
C GLY A 105 -37.67 4.63 19.70
N LEU A 106 -36.81 3.80 19.10
CA LEU A 106 -35.81 3.01 19.81
C LEU A 106 -34.47 3.77 19.91
N GLN A 107 -34.43 4.89 20.63
CA GLN A 107 -33.28 5.83 20.60
C GLN A 107 -31.95 5.17 21.00
N ARG A 108 -31.96 4.23 21.96
CA ARG A 108 -30.74 3.49 22.33
C ARG A 108 -30.22 2.59 21.22
N VAL A 109 -31.15 1.95 20.50
CA VAL A 109 -30.80 1.06 19.38
C VAL A 109 -30.30 1.88 18.20
N SER A 110 -31.02 2.95 17.82
CA SER A 110 -30.59 3.81 16.72
C SER A 110 -29.24 4.46 17.00
N ALA A 111 -28.99 4.98 18.21
CA ALA A 111 -27.69 5.55 18.56
C ALA A 111 -26.54 4.54 18.48
N THR A 112 -26.79 3.28 18.87
CA THR A 112 -25.78 2.21 18.76
C THR A 112 -25.53 1.84 17.30
N LEU A 113 -26.60 1.73 16.50
CA LEU A 113 -26.49 1.47 15.07
C LEU A 113 -25.81 2.62 14.31
N ASP A 114 -26.04 3.87 14.73
CA ASP A 114 -25.44 5.06 14.13
C ASP A 114 -23.92 5.09 14.34
N MET A 115 -23.43 4.72 15.54
CA MET A 115 -22.00 4.53 15.77
C MET A 115 -21.39 3.47 14.82
N LEU A 116 -22.10 2.37 14.58
CA LEU A 116 -21.67 1.34 13.62
C LEU A 116 -21.71 1.86 12.18
N ALA A 117 -22.74 2.64 11.83
CA ALA A 117 -22.89 3.24 10.50
C ALA A 117 -21.78 4.24 10.21
N LEU A 118 -21.37 5.04 11.19
CA LEU A 118 -20.25 5.98 11.07
C LEU A 118 -18.88 5.28 11.02
N TYR A 119 -18.78 4.05 11.55
CA TYR A 119 -17.55 3.25 11.45
C TYR A 119 -17.37 2.59 10.08
N LEU A 120 -18.46 2.25 9.38
CA LEU A 120 -18.37 1.55 8.10
C LEU A 120 -17.63 2.32 6.97
N PRO A 121 -17.81 3.64 6.80
CA PRO A 121 -17.01 4.43 5.86
C PRO A 121 -15.51 4.31 6.11
N LYS A 122 -15.08 4.21 7.38
CA LYS A 122 -13.68 4.00 7.77
C LYS A 122 -13.18 2.63 7.34
N VAL A 123 -13.98 1.59 7.57
CA VAL A 123 -13.68 0.22 7.10
C VAL A 123 -13.60 0.17 5.58
N PHE A 124 -14.49 0.86 4.88
CA PHE A 124 -14.47 0.97 3.43
C PHE A 124 -13.20 1.70 2.93
N GLY A 125 -12.84 2.82 3.56
CA GLY A 125 -11.60 3.54 3.29
C GLY A 125 -10.36 2.67 3.48
N ALA A 126 -10.29 1.91 4.59
CA ALA A 126 -9.22 0.95 4.85
C ALA A 126 -9.15 -0.13 3.75
N ALA A 127 -10.28 -0.72 3.37
CA ALA A 127 -10.34 -1.73 2.31
C ALA A 127 -9.88 -1.16 0.96
N LEU A 128 -10.28 0.07 0.61
CA LEU A 128 -9.87 0.75 -0.61
C LEU A 128 -8.36 1.00 -0.63
N VAL A 129 -7.80 1.49 0.49
CA VAL A 129 -6.35 1.68 0.64
C VAL A 129 -5.60 0.37 0.45
N LEU A 130 -6.08 -0.75 1.02
CA LEU A 130 -5.45 -2.06 0.82
C LEU A 130 -5.50 -2.50 -0.64
N ILE A 131 -6.64 -2.34 -1.30
CA ILE A 131 -6.78 -2.68 -2.73
C ILE A 131 -5.78 -1.87 -3.56
N VAL A 132 -5.79 -0.53 -3.43
CA VAL A 132 -4.89 0.36 -4.16
C VAL A 132 -3.43 0.06 -3.83
N GLY A 133 -3.12 -0.15 -2.56
CA GLY A 133 -1.78 -0.46 -2.08
C GLY A 133 -1.20 -1.74 -2.68
N VAL A 134 -2.03 -2.78 -2.79
CA VAL A 134 -1.64 -4.05 -3.42
C VAL A 134 -1.39 -3.86 -4.93
N LEU A 135 -2.22 -3.06 -5.62
CA LEU A 135 -2.01 -2.74 -7.04
C LEU A 135 -0.71 -1.94 -7.25
N LEU A 136 -0.47 -0.92 -6.42
CA LEU A 136 0.77 -0.16 -6.44
C LEU A 136 1.98 -1.05 -6.16
N ALA A 137 1.88 -1.97 -5.21
CA ALA A 137 2.96 -2.90 -4.90
C ALA A 137 3.32 -3.78 -6.12
N GLN A 138 2.34 -4.23 -6.90
CA GLN A 138 2.59 -4.97 -8.15
C GLN A 138 3.30 -4.11 -9.20
N LEU A 139 2.85 -2.86 -9.37
CA LEU A 139 3.49 -1.93 -10.29
C LEU A 139 4.95 -1.71 -9.89
N VAL A 140 5.21 -1.43 -8.62
CA VAL A 140 6.57 -1.24 -8.10
C VAL A 140 7.42 -2.50 -8.29
N ASN A 141 6.88 -3.70 -8.01
CA ASN A 141 7.59 -4.96 -8.27
C ASN A 141 8.01 -5.09 -9.74
N GLY A 142 7.10 -4.80 -10.67
CA GLY A 142 7.37 -4.88 -12.11
C GLY A 142 8.42 -3.85 -12.56
N LEU A 143 8.31 -2.60 -12.09
CA LEU A 143 9.25 -1.53 -12.41
C LEU A 143 10.65 -1.83 -11.88
N VAL A 144 10.76 -2.23 -10.60
CA VAL A 144 12.05 -2.52 -9.96
C VAL A 144 12.70 -3.76 -10.59
N ARG A 145 11.92 -4.81 -10.87
CA ARG A 145 12.43 -6.00 -11.55
C ARG A 145 12.91 -5.67 -12.96
N GLY A 146 12.13 -4.93 -13.74
CA GLY A 146 12.50 -4.53 -15.10
C GLY A 146 13.74 -3.65 -15.14
N ALA A 147 13.87 -2.70 -14.21
CA ALA A 147 15.06 -1.89 -14.07
C ALA A 147 16.30 -2.73 -13.70
N ALA A 148 16.15 -3.68 -12.76
CA ALA A 148 17.24 -4.55 -12.35
C ALA A 148 17.67 -5.55 -13.44
N ASP A 149 16.71 -6.12 -14.18
CA ASP A 149 16.99 -6.95 -15.36
C ASP A 149 17.71 -6.14 -16.44
N GLY A 150 17.33 -4.87 -16.64
CA GLY A 150 17.94 -3.97 -17.63
C GLY A 150 19.42 -3.65 -17.39
N VAL A 151 19.90 -3.75 -16.15
CA VAL A 151 21.32 -3.56 -15.80
C VAL A 151 22.06 -4.89 -15.56
N GLY A 152 21.43 -6.03 -15.85
CA GLY A 152 22.06 -7.36 -15.75
C GLY A 152 22.18 -7.92 -14.33
N LEU A 153 21.37 -7.45 -13.37
CA LEU A 153 21.40 -7.97 -12.00
C LEU A 153 20.72 -9.34 -11.91
N GLU A 154 21.48 -10.36 -11.54
CA GLU A 154 20.98 -11.74 -11.36
C GLU A 154 19.86 -11.86 -10.29
N TYR A 155 19.79 -10.91 -9.35
CA TYR A 155 18.85 -10.89 -8.23
C TYR A 155 17.64 -9.95 -8.45
N SER A 156 17.31 -9.60 -9.70
CA SER A 156 16.19 -8.71 -10.06
C SER A 156 14.84 -9.11 -9.44
N ASN A 157 14.54 -10.42 -9.42
CA ASN A 157 13.35 -10.99 -8.79
C ASN A 157 13.30 -10.79 -7.27
N GLY A 158 14.46 -10.74 -6.61
CA GLY A 158 14.58 -10.49 -5.18
C GLY A 158 14.29 -9.02 -4.86
N LEU A 159 14.90 -8.11 -5.63
CA LEU A 159 14.73 -6.66 -5.49
C LEU A 159 13.28 -6.22 -5.72
N GLY A 160 12.64 -6.72 -6.78
CA GLY A 160 11.23 -6.44 -7.05
C GLY A 160 10.32 -6.89 -5.91
N ARG A 161 10.52 -8.12 -5.41
CA ARG A 161 9.74 -8.64 -4.27
C ARG A 161 9.97 -7.84 -3.00
N LEU A 162 11.21 -7.46 -2.70
CA LEU A 162 11.51 -6.62 -1.54
C LEU A 162 10.74 -5.29 -1.61
N ALA A 163 10.79 -4.62 -2.76
CA ALA A 163 10.05 -3.38 -2.98
C ALA A 163 8.52 -3.59 -2.87
N GLN A 164 8.00 -4.70 -3.40
CA GLN A 164 6.60 -5.10 -3.23
C GLN A 164 6.19 -5.18 -1.75
N TRP A 165 6.99 -5.89 -0.94
CA TRP A 165 6.72 -6.08 0.48
C TRP A 165 6.72 -4.75 1.24
N LEU A 166 7.66 -3.85 0.93
CA LEU A 166 7.70 -2.51 1.53
C LEU A 166 6.41 -1.73 1.26
N VAL A 167 5.94 -1.71 0.02
CA VAL A 167 4.69 -1.02 -0.35
C VAL A 167 3.47 -1.65 0.33
N ILE A 168 3.42 -2.99 0.43
CA ILE A 168 2.34 -3.69 1.14
C ILE A 168 2.32 -3.32 2.63
N ILE A 169 3.48 -3.32 3.29
CA ILE A 169 3.59 -2.98 4.73
C ILE A 169 3.10 -1.54 4.96
N ILE A 170 3.53 -0.59 4.13
CA ILE A 170 3.08 0.81 4.19
C ILE A 170 1.57 0.91 3.98
N SER A 171 1.04 0.19 2.99
CA SER A 171 -0.38 0.20 2.68
C SER A 171 -1.24 -0.38 3.81
N ILE A 172 -0.75 -1.45 4.47
CA ILE A 172 -1.39 -2.00 5.67
C ILE A 172 -1.36 -0.97 6.80
N SER A 173 -0.22 -0.32 7.04
CA SER A 173 -0.11 0.75 8.05
C SER A 173 -1.14 1.86 7.83
N VAL A 174 -1.24 2.35 6.59
CA VAL A 174 -2.18 3.42 6.21
C VAL A 174 -3.63 2.95 6.37
N ALA A 175 -3.94 1.71 5.96
CA ALA A 175 -5.28 1.14 6.10
C ALA A 175 -5.70 0.98 7.56
N ILE A 176 -4.78 0.57 8.45
CA ILE A 176 -5.07 0.49 9.88
C ILE A 176 -5.31 1.90 10.45
N GLY A 177 -4.56 2.91 9.99
CA GLY A 177 -4.80 4.31 10.35
C GLY A 177 -6.20 4.82 9.99
N GLN A 178 -6.79 4.36 8.89
CA GLN A 178 -8.16 4.72 8.50
C GLN A 178 -9.22 4.25 9.50
N LEU A 179 -8.94 3.18 10.26
CA LEU A 179 -9.87 2.64 11.24
C LEU A 179 -9.95 3.47 12.53
N GLU A 180 -9.18 4.56 12.64
CA GLU A 180 -9.07 5.42 13.84
C GLU A 180 -8.76 4.64 15.13
N VAL A 181 -8.16 3.47 14.99
CA VAL A 181 -7.47 2.81 16.10
C VAL A 181 -6.30 3.75 16.46
N LYS A 182 -5.98 3.91 17.75
CA LYS A 182 -4.79 4.68 18.16
C LYS A 182 -3.54 4.01 17.60
N THR A 183 -3.11 4.44 16.42
CA THR A 183 -2.06 3.79 15.63
C THR A 183 -0.73 4.47 15.74
N ASP A 184 -0.58 5.52 16.54
CA ASP A 184 0.67 6.27 16.64
C ASP A 184 1.84 5.35 17.01
N LEU A 185 1.64 4.49 18.01
CA LEU A 185 2.64 3.49 18.40
C LEU A 185 2.97 2.52 17.26
N LEU A 186 1.94 1.99 16.57
CA LEU A 186 2.14 1.06 15.45
C LEU A 186 2.89 1.73 14.29
N ASN A 187 2.50 2.95 13.93
CA ASN A 187 3.12 3.75 12.89
C ASN A 187 4.58 4.06 13.23
N TYR A 188 4.88 4.39 14.48
CA TYR A 188 6.27 4.58 14.92
C TYR A 188 7.09 3.30 14.83
N ILE A 189 6.56 2.16 15.28
CA ILE A 189 7.26 0.87 15.17
C ILE A 189 7.58 0.55 13.70
N ILE A 190 6.58 0.67 12.81
CA ILE A 190 6.76 0.43 11.37
C ILE A 190 7.78 1.40 10.79
N ALA A 191 7.66 2.70 11.07
CA ALA A 191 8.58 3.72 10.58
C ALA A 191 10.01 3.47 11.05
N ILE A 192 10.22 3.17 12.33
CA ILE A 192 11.54 2.87 12.89
C ILE A 192 12.15 1.66 12.18
N VAL A 193 11.41 0.56 12.03
CA VAL A 193 11.91 -0.64 11.33
C VAL A 193 12.29 -0.33 9.88
N LEU A 194 11.42 0.38 9.15
CA LEU A 194 11.67 0.74 7.75
C LEU A 194 12.87 1.67 7.61
N ILE A 195 13.01 2.66 8.50
CA ILE A 195 14.16 3.58 8.53
C ILE A 195 15.44 2.82 8.86
N THR A 196 15.44 1.94 9.85
CA THR A 196 16.63 1.16 10.22
C THR A 196 17.08 0.25 9.09
N VAL A 197 16.15 -0.50 8.47
CA VAL A 197 16.47 -1.38 7.33
C VAL A 197 16.93 -0.55 6.13
N GLY A 198 16.23 0.56 5.84
CA GLY A 198 16.60 1.47 4.76
C GLY A 198 17.97 2.10 4.96
N LEU A 199 18.29 2.54 6.17
CA LEU A 199 19.59 3.11 6.52
C LEU A 199 20.70 2.07 6.44
N ALA A 200 20.46 0.85 6.94
CA ALA A 200 21.41 -0.25 6.84
C ALA A 200 21.71 -0.57 5.36
N ALA A 201 20.68 -0.66 4.52
CA ALA A 201 20.85 -0.88 3.08
C ALA A 201 21.58 0.29 2.40
N ALA A 202 21.23 1.54 2.73
CA ALA A 202 21.87 2.73 2.19
C ALA A 202 23.36 2.79 2.55
N LEU A 203 23.71 2.47 3.81
CA LEU A 203 25.10 2.43 4.26
C LEU A 203 25.87 1.26 3.63
N ALA A 204 25.27 0.06 3.57
CA ALA A 204 25.91 -1.10 2.95
C ALA A 204 26.22 -0.84 1.46
N LEU A 205 25.25 -0.29 0.72
CA LEU A 205 25.44 0.06 -0.69
C LEU A 205 26.43 1.23 -0.83
N GLY A 206 26.24 2.32 -0.08
CA GLY A 206 27.07 3.53 -0.21
C GLY A 206 28.53 3.31 0.17
N LEU A 207 28.78 2.61 1.28
CA LEU A 207 30.15 2.27 1.68
C LEU A 207 30.74 1.17 0.79
N GLY A 208 29.93 0.17 0.41
CA GLY A 208 30.37 -0.93 -0.47
C GLY A 208 30.68 -0.51 -1.90
N SER A 209 30.04 0.54 -2.42
CA SER A 209 30.28 1.07 -3.76
C SER A 209 31.27 2.24 -3.80
N ARG A 210 31.84 2.64 -2.64
CA ARG A 210 32.70 3.83 -2.53
C ARG A 210 33.89 3.79 -3.48
N ASP A 211 34.56 2.65 -3.57
CA ASP A 211 35.76 2.51 -4.39
C ASP A 211 35.44 2.53 -5.88
N ILE A 212 34.38 1.83 -6.30
CA ILE A 212 33.91 1.83 -7.70
C ILE A 212 33.48 3.24 -8.12
N ALA A 213 32.70 3.94 -7.28
CA ALA A 213 32.30 5.32 -7.55
C ALA A 213 33.52 6.25 -7.69
N GLY A 214 34.54 6.07 -6.85
CA GLY A 214 35.81 6.77 -6.96
C GLY A 214 36.52 6.53 -8.29
N GLN A 215 36.55 5.28 -8.77
CA GLN A 215 37.14 4.94 -10.08
C GLN A 215 36.36 5.55 -11.26
N ILE A 216 35.02 5.60 -11.17
CA ILE A 216 34.16 6.22 -12.21
C ILE A 216 34.46 7.72 -12.32
N ILE A 217 34.50 8.42 -11.18
CA ILE A 217 34.81 9.86 -11.14
C ILE A 217 36.22 10.09 -11.67
N ALA A 218 37.19 9.28 -11.25
CA ALA A 218 38.55 9.37 -11.77
C ALA A 218 38.60 9.19 -13.29
N GLY A 219 37.81 8.25 -13.83
CA GLY A 219 37.72 8.04 -15.28
C GLY A 219 37.24 9.24 -16.07
N ILE A 220 36.33 10.04 -15.51
CA ILE A 220 35.87 11.29 -16.15
C ILE A 220 37.04 12.27 -16.30
N TYR A 221 37.81 12.49 -15.22
CA TYR A 221 38.97 13.39 -15.27
C TYR A 221 40.10 12.85 -16.15
N VAL A 222 40.37 11.53 -16.13
CA VAL A 222 41.39 10.92 -17.01
C VAL A 222 41.06 11.15 -18.48
N ARG A 223 39.78 11.09 -18.88
CA ARG A 223 39.32 11.41 -20.25
C ARG A 223 39.48 12.88 -20.64
N GLU A 224 39.51 13.79 -19.67
CA GLU A 224 39.78 15.21 -19.91
C GLU A 224 41.29 15.51 -19.97
N LEU A 225 42.11 14.77 -19.22
CA LEU A 225 43.55 15.00 -19.09
C LEU A 225 44.39 14.29 -20.17
N TYR A 226 43.94 13.14 -20.67
CA TYR A 226 44.70 12.29 -21.58
C TYR A 226 43.89 11.89 -22.81
N GLN A 227 44.59 11.53 -23.89
CA GLN A 227 44.01 11.12 -25.16
C GLN A 227 44.43 9.69 -25.53
N VAL A 228 43.56 8.98 -26.24
CA VAL A 228 43.90 7.67 -26.83
C VAL A 228 45.02 7.85 -27.86
N GLY A 229 46.02 6.98 -27.81
CA GLY A 229 47.24 7.05 -28.63
C GLY A 229 48.39 7.82 -27.97
N GLN A 230 48.18 8.42 -26.80
CA GLN A 230 49.21 9.16 -26.07
C GLN A 230 50.14 8.19 -25.33
N GLN A 231 51.46 8.43 -25.38
CA GLN A 231 52.42 7.65 -24.62
C GLN A 231 52.46 8.17 -23.17
N VAL A 232 52.25 7.26 -22.22
CA VAL A 232 52.23 7.57 -20.80
C VAL A 232 53.06 6.58 -20.01
N LYS A 233 53.75 7.10 -19.00
CA LYS A 233 54.45 6.32 -17.99
C LYS A 233 53.80 6.59 -16.63
N VAL A 234 53.28 5.54 -16.02
CA VAL A 234 52.63 5.57 -14.71
C VAL A 234 53.26 4.48 -13.85
N GLU A 235 53.88 4.91 -12.75
CA GLU A 235 54.65 4.01 -11.88
C GLU A 235 55.70 3.24 -12.69
N ASP A 236 55.63 1.91 -12.68
CA ASP A 236 56.57 1.02 -13.38
C ASP A 236 56.11 0.63 -14.80
N VAL A 237 54.92 1.07 -15.22
CA VAL A 237 54.34 0.70 -16.52
C VAL A 237 54.46 1.87 -17.50
N GLU A 238 55.03 1.60 -18.66
CA GLU A 238 55.16 2.53 -19.78
C GLU A 238 54.49 1.94 -21.02
N GLY A 239 53.61 2.72 -21.65
CA GLY A 239 52.84 2.25 -22.79
C GLY A 239 52.00 3.35 -23.44
N ILE A 240 51.33 2.98 -24.53
CA ILE A 240 50.42 3.87 -25.26
C ILE A 240 49.00 3.63 -24.75
N ILE A 241 48.25 4.69 -24.49
CA ILE A 241 46.84 4.57 -24.10
C ILE A 241 46.05 3.99 -25.27
N GLU A 242 45.51 2.79 -25.09
CA GLU A 242 44.63 2.14 -26.07
C GLU A 242 43.16 2.52 -25.83
N GLU A 243 42.72 2.49 -24.57
CA GLU A 243 41.33 2.79 -24.21
C GLU A 243 41.24 3.45 -22.81
N ILE A 244 40.45 4.51 -22.68
CA ILE A 244 40.09 5.11 -21.38
C ILE A 244 38.68 4.65 -20.99
N GLY A 245 38.60 3.49 -20.35
CA GLY A 245 37.37 2.91 -19.84
C GLY A 245 36.82 3.64 -18.61
N THR A 246 35.61 3.25 -18.17
CA THR A 246 34.89 3.93 -17.08
C THR A 246 35.57 3.77 -15.72
N ILE A 247 36.15 2.61 -15.45
CA ILE A 247 36.81 2.30 -14.15
C ILE A 247 38.32 2.08 -14.28
N LYS A 248 38.80 1.84 -15.50
CA LYS A 248 40.18 1.46 -15.80
C LYS A 248 40.57 1.96 -17.18
N THR A 249 41.84 2.27 -17.34
CA THR A 249 42.48 2.63 -18.61
C THR A 249 43.36 1.47 -19.05
N ILE A 250 43.38 1.17 -20.34
CA ILE A 250 44.17 0.10 -20.94
C ILE A 250 45.37 0.75 -21.64
N LEU A 251 46.57 0.29 -21.27
CA LEU A 251 47.83 0.67 -21.91
C LEU A 251 48.36 -0.52 -22.72
N MET A 252 48.88 -0.25 -23.90
CA MET A 252 49.64 -1.21 -24.70
C MET A 252 51.13 -0.96 -24.49
N THR A 253 51.86 -1.95 -23.97
CA THR A 253 53.32 -1.86 -23.76
C THR A 253 54.07 -2.02 -25.08
N GLU A 254 55.36 -1.69 -25.10
CA GLU A 254 56.22 -1.91 -26.29
C GLU A 254 56.35 -3.39 -26.67
N GLU A 255 56.16 -4.29 -25.71
CA GLU A 255 56.15 -5.75 -25.90
C GLU A 255 54.80 -6.26 -26.48
N GLY A 256 53.81 -5.38 -26.66
CA GLY A 256 52.49 -5.70 -27.19
C GLY A 256 51.50 -6.25 -26.14
N GLU A 257 51.81 -6.13 -24.85
CA GLU A 257 50.93 -6.57 -23.77
C GLU A 257 49.90 -5.49 -23.40
N LEU A 258 48.68 -5.90 -23.11
CA LEU A 258 47.61 -5.01 -22.64
C LEU A 258 47.58 -4.98 -21.11
N VAL A 259 47.97 -3.85 -20.54
CA VAL A 259 48.00 -3.63 -19.08
C VAL A 259 46.82 -2.75 -18.68
N SER A 260 46.02 -3.23 -17.73
CA SER A 260 44.85 -2.51 -17.24
C SER A 260 45.16 -1.79 -15.94
N ILE A 261 45.13 -0.47 -15.95
CA ILE A 261 45.42 0.40 -14.81
C ILE A 261 44.13 1.04 -14.31
N ALA A 262 43.91 1.04 -12.99
CA ALA A 262 42.76 1.71 -12.39
C ALA A 262 42.84 3.23 -12.61
N ASN A 263 41.73 3.86 -13.01
CA ASN A 263 41.73 5.30 -13.37
C ASN A 263 42.23 6.20 -12.25
N ARG A 264 41.99 5.82 -11.00
CA ARG A 264 42.48 6.56 -9.83
C ARG A 264 44.01 6.64 -9.76
N VAL A 265 44.73 5.60 -10.20
CA VAL A 265 46.20 5.58 -10.21
C VAL A 265 46.76 6.63 -11.17
N LEU A 266 46.10 6.85 -12.31
CA LEU A 266 46.46 7.89 -13.27
C LEU A 266 46.28 9.32 -12.72
N LEU A 267 45.46 9.52 -11.68
CA LEU A 267 45.26 10.83 -11.05
C LEU A 267 46.11 11.01 -9.79
N ASP A 268 46.24 9.97 -8.98
CA ASP A 268 46.91 10.04 -7.67
C ASP A 268 48.44 9.90 -7.83
N SER A 269 48.92 9.23 -8.88
CA SER A 269 50.36 8.98 -9.13
C SER A 269 50.95 9.99 -10.12
N ARG A 270 52.28 10.14 -10.07
CA ARG A 270 53.01 11.00 -11.03
C ARG A 270 53.02 10.36 -12.41
N VAL A 271 52.29 10.94 -13.36
CA VAL A 271 52.25 10.50 -14.75
C VAL A 271 53.16 11.36 -15.62
N THR A 272 54.04 10.73 -16.38
CA THR A 272 54.81 11.42 -17.43
C THR A 272 54.16 11.13 -18.77
N SER A 273 53.92 12.15 -19.58
CA SER A 273 53.36 11.98 -20.92
C SER A 273 54.18 12.72 -21.97
N ARG A 274 54.36 12.09 -23.13
CA ARG A 274 55.10 12.60 -24.29
C ARG A 274 54.28 12.46 -25.56
#